data_AF-A0A293LSD7-F1
#
_entry.id   AF-A0A293LSD7-F1
#
_cell.length_a   1.000
_cell.length_b   1.000
_cell.length_c   1.000
_cell.angle_alpha   90.00
_cell.angle_beta   90.00
_cell.angle_gamma   90.00
#
_symmetry.space_group_name_H-M   'P 1'
#
loop_
_entity.id
_entity.type
_entity.pdbx_description
1 polymer ?
#
loop_
_entity_poly.entity_id
_entity_poly.type
_entity_poly.pdbx_seq_one_letter_code
_entity_poly.pdbx_strand_id
1 'polypeptide(L)'
;MELDTGSAVSIMSVDEYRKYFKRAEYRTVDMTLTTYNGDSVPVLGVVDVQVQCNKQKYILPLVLVENVEGARMPALFGREWLSKVKLDWAEVFQTETQASTEISDKFPEVFRDNLGTIKGFKGTVVLKEGAQPIFCKARPVPLAMKNAVERELSTLEKNGVIYKVKHSAWATPLVIVPKRDGNTVRLCGDYRITVNPVTQVEHYPLPHPEDIYASLASGKVFTVLDLKQAYLQLELDMRSQELLTVTTHLGLYRFRRMPYGIVSAPAIFQSVMDRILHGIPGTMCYIDDVLISGKDKQECSKRVEQVLERLVKHNIKVN
;
A
#
# COMPACT_ATOMS: atom_id res chain seq x y z
N MET A 1 -7.67 25.40 -12.83
CA MET A 1 -8.55 24.96 -11.74
C MET A 1 -8.14 23.54 -11.39
N GLU A 2 -8.11 23.21 -10.11
CA GLU A 2 -7.75 21.89 -9.60
C GLU A 2 -8.97 20.98 -9.63
N LEU A 3 -8.81 19.76 -10.13
CA LEU A 3 -9.90 18.78 -10.17
C LEU A 3 -10.13 18.23 -8.76
N ASP A 4 -11.33 18.42 -8.23
CA ASP A 4 -11.66 17.98 -6.87
C ASP A 4 -13.01 17.24 -6.83
N THR A 5 -12.95 15.92 -6.62
CA THR A 5 -14.13 15.05 -6.50
C THR A 5 -14.77 15.12 -5.11
N GLY A 6 -14.10 15.70 -4.11
CA GLY A 6 -14.65 15.99 -2.79
C GLY A 6 -15.51 17.26 -2.79
N SER A 7 -15.14 18.27 -3.57
CA SER A 7 -15.91 19.51 -3.65
C SER A 7 -17.27 19.31 -4.35
N ALA A 8 -18.35 19.76 -3.70
CA ALA A 8 -19.69 19.69 -4.27
C ALA A 8 -19.88 20.66 -5.46
N VAL A 9 -19.28 21.83 -5.38
CA VAL A 9 -19.43 22.95 -6.32
C VAL A 9 -18.06 23.40 -6.84
N SER A 10 -18.04 24.03 -8.00
CA SER A 10 -16.82 24.67 -8.49
C SER A 10 -16.67 26.05 -7.85
N ILE A 11 -15.51 26.31 -7.25
CA ILE A 11 -15.23 27.56 -6.54
C ILE A 11 -14.07 28.33 -7.16
N MET A 12 -14.02 29.64 -6.94
CA MET A 12 -12.88 30.49 -7.24
C MET A 12 -12.79 31.61 -6.21
N SER A 13 -11.56 31.96 -5.80
CA SER A 13 -11.36 33.11 -4.91
C SER A 13 -11.76 34.42 -5.60
N VAL A 14 -12.30 35.37 -4.82
CA VAL A 14 -12.68 36.69 -5.33
C VAL A 14 -11.49 37.43 -5.96
N ASP A 15 -10.28 37.22 -5.45
CA ASP A 15 -9.05 37.82 -6.00
C ASP A 15 -8.73 37.30 -7.40
N GLU A 16 -8.86 35.99 -7.63
CA GLU A 16 -8.70 35.41 -8.97
C GLU A 16 -9.83 35.83 -9.89
N TYR A 17 -11.06 35.83 -9.39
CA TYR A 17 -12.21 36.28 -10.16
C TYR A 17 -12.01 37.72 -10.67
N ARG A 18 -11.62 38.65 -9.79
CA ARG A 18 -11.32 40.04 -10.18
C ARG A 18 -10.18 40.14 -11.18
N LYS A 19 -9.23 39.20 -11.18
CA LYS A 19 -8.13 39.16 -12.14
C LYS A 19 -8.61 38.76 -13.54
N TYR A 20 -9.45 37.73 -13.65
CA TYR A 20 -9.84 37.12 -14.92
C TYR A 20 -11.18 37.62 -15.48
N PHE A 21 -12.09 38.10 -14.64
CA PHE A 21 -13.48 38.45 -14.98
C PHE A 21 -13.84 39.89 -14.56
N LYS A 22 -12.94 40.85 -14.79
CA LYS A 22 -13.00 42.27 -14.36
C LYS A 22 -14.33 43.03 -14.57
N ARG A 23 -15.23 42.54 -15.44
CA ARG A 23 -16.48 43.20 -15.83
C ARG A 23 -17.71 42.29 -15.75
N ALA A 24 -17.55 41.05 -15.29
CA ALA A 24 -18.70 40.18 -15.09
C ALA A 24 -19.42 40.61 -13.82
N GLU A 25 -20.75 40.58 -13.83
CA GLU A 25 -21.53 40.70 -12.61
C GLU A 25 -21.78 39.31 -12.03
N TYR A 26 -21.84 39.20 -10.71
CA TYR A 26 -22.22 37.99 -10.00
C TYR A 26 -23.51 38.25 -9.22
N ARG A 27 -24.32 37.21 -9.05
CA ARG A 27 -25.55 37.25 -8.24
C ARG A 27 -25.23 36.82 -6.82
N THR A 28 -25.81 37.50 -5.83
CA THR A 28 -25.81 37.03 -4.44
C THR A 28 -26.64 35.76 -4.34
N VAL A 29 -26.19 34.79 -3.54
CA VAL A 29 -26.91 33.54 -3.30
C VAL A 29 -26.92 33.24 -1.80
N ASP A 30 -27.98 32.58 -1.35
CA ASP A 30 -28.03 31.99 -0.01
C ASP A 30 -27.44 30.58 -0.09
N MET A 31 -26.13 30.49 0.14
CA MET A 31 -25.36 29.24 0.07
C MET A 31 -24.31 29.24 1.18
N THR A 32 -24.27 28.15 1.94
CA THR A 32 -23.23 27.91 2.94
C THR A 32 -22.31 26.79 2.46
N LEU A 33 -21.01 27.03 2.48
CA LEU A 33 -19.99 26.04 2.19
C LEU A 33 -19.13 25.80 3.42
N THR A 34 -18.72 24.56 3.63
CA THR A 34 -17.82 24.16 4.72
C THR A 34 -16.66 23.35 4.18
N THR A 35 -15.47 23.55 4.74
CA THR A 35 -14.30 22.71 4.44
C THR A 35 -14.49 21.31 5.04
N TYR A 36 -13.59 20.39 4.69
CA TYR A 36 -13.60 19.03 5.27
C TYR A 36 -13.37 19.03 6.79
N ASN A 37 -12.73 20.07 7.33
CA ASN A 37 -12.52 20.28 8.77
C ASN A 37 -13.73 20.90 9.48
N GLY A 38 -14.78 21.26 8.74
CA GLY A 38 -15.97 21.92 9.26
C GLY A 38 -15.88 23.44 9.34
N ASP A 39 -14.79 24.04 8.86
CA ASP A 39 -14.64 25.50 8.83
C ASP A 39 -15.59 26.11 7.79
N SER A 40 -16.22 27.23 8.13
CA SER A 40 -17.11 27.94 7.22
C SER A 40 -16.32 28.66 6.12
N VAL A 41 -16.75 28.50 4.87
CA VAL A 41 -16.18 29.19 3.71
C VAL A 41 -17.14 30.33 3.32
N PRO A 42 -16.74 31.61 3.45
CA PRO A 42 -17.59 32.74 3.09
C PRO A 42 -17.88 32.77 1.59
N VAL A 43 -19.16 32.69 1.22
CA VAL A 43 -19.62 32.75 -0.17
C VAL A 43 -20.07 34.17 -0.49
N LEU A 44 -19.48 34.76 -1.54
CA LEU A 44 -19.83 36.10 -1.99
C LEU A 44 -20.98 36.09 -3.02
N GLY A 45 -21.02 35.06 -3.85
CA GLY A 45 -22.04 34.93 -4.88
C GLY A 45 -21.71 33.89 -5.93
N VAL A 46 -22.48 33.90 -7.02
CA VAL A 46 -22.33 32.98 -8.16
C VAL A 46 -22.31 33.78 -9.45
N VAL A 47 -21.41 33.42 -10.35
CA VAL A 47 -21.33 33.97 -11.70
C VAL A 47 -21.41 32.84 -12.71
N ASP A 48 -22.22 33.01 -13.76
CA ASP A 48 -22.25 32.03 -14.84
C ASP A 48 -21.11 32.32 -15.81
N VAL A 49 -20.20 31.36 -15.97
CA VAL A 49 -19.00 31.49 -16.80
C VAL A 49 -19.03 30.52 -17.97
N GLN A 50 -18.43 30.94 -19.08
CA GLN A 50 -18.21 30.06 -20.21
C GLN A 50 -17.05 29.10 -19.88
N VAL A 51 -17.37 27.82 -19.80
CA VAL A 51 -16.42 26.74 -19.54
C VAL A 51 -16.15 26.01 -20.84
N GLN A 52 -14.88 25.94 -21.23
CA GLN A 52 -14.43 25.15 -22.35
C GLN A 52 -13.41 24.11 -21.88
N CYS A 53 -13.71 22.84 -22.13
CA CYS A 53 -12.81 21.72 -21.88
C CYS A 53 -12.77 20.84 -23.14
N ASN A 54 -11.61 20.69 -23.76
CA ASN A 54 -11.45 20.05 -25.07
C ASN A 54 -12.43 20.67 -26.10
N LYS A 55 -13.29 19.84 -26.72
CA LYS A 55 -14.30 20.26 -27.69
C LYS A 55 -15.65 20.63 -27.05
N GLN A 56 -15.80 20.48 -25.73
CA GLN A 56 -17.04 20.75 -25.01
C GLN A 56 -17.09 22.21 -24.54
N LYS A 57 -18.26 22.84 -24.68
CA LYS A 57 -18.52 24.22 -24.23
C LYS A 57 -19.84 24.26 -23.45
N TYR A 58 -19.79 24.86 -22.28
CA TYR A 58 -20.95 25.03 -21.40
C TYR A 58 -20.95 26.44 -20.80
N ILE A 59 -22.12 26.88 -20.34
CA ILE A 59 -22.23 28.01 -19.41
C ILE A 59 -22.58 27.40 -18.06
N LEU A 60 -21.68 27.52 -17.09
CA LEU A 60 -21.80 26.86 -15.79
C LEU A 60 -21.63 27.87 -14.65
N PRO A 61 -22.34 27.69 -13.52
CA PRO A 61 -22.19 28.55 -12.36
C PRO A 61 -20.83 28.34 -11.68
N LEU A 62 -20.13 29.41 -11.37
CA LEU A 62 -18.90 29.43 -10.58
C LEU A 62 -19.19 30.16 -9.27
N VAL A 63 -18.97 29.47 -8.15
CA VAL A 63 -19.19 30.04 -6.82
C VAL A 63 -17.95 30.86 -6.43
N LEU A 64 -18.17 32.11 -6.02
CA LEU A 64 -17.13 33.02 -5.60
C LEU A 64 -16.99 32.98 -4.08
N VAL A 65 -15.78 32.70 -3.60
CA VAL A 65 -15.48 32.58 -2.18
C VAL A 65 -14.42 33.57 -1.75
N GLU A 66 -14.51 34.05 -0.52
CA GLU A 66 -13.45 34.87 0.06
C GLU A 66 -12.26 34.00 0.48
N ASN A 67 -11.07 34.59 0.45
CA ASN A 67 -9.91 33.94 1.04
C ASN A 67 -10.05 33.97 2.57
N VAL A 68 -9.77 32.83 3.21
CA VAL A 68 -9.77 32.72 4.66
C VAL A 68 -8.39 33.15 5.18
N GLU A 69 -8.31 33.79 6.34
CA GLU A 69 -7.03 34.24 6.91
C GLU A 69 -6.01 33.08 6.98
N GLY A 70 -4.84 33.29 6.40
CA GLY A 70 -3.74 32.31 6.40
C GLY A 70 -3.77 31.26 5.28
N ALA A 71 -4.82 31.18 4.45
CA ALA A 71 -4.91 30.20 3.37
C ALA A 71 -5.52 30.78 2.08
N ARG A 72 -4.82 30.59 0.95
CA ARG A 72 -5.38 30.89 -0.38
C ARG A 72 -6.41 29.82 -0.72
N MET A 73 -7.64 30.21 -1.06
CA MET A 73 -8.63 29.27 -1.59
C MET A 73 -8.27 28.95 -3.06
N PRO A 74 -7.92 27.70 -3.40
CA PRO A 74 -7.65 27.32 -4.78
C PRO A 74 -8.94 27.38 -5.61
N ALA A 75 -8.82 27.62 -6.91
CA ALA A 75 -9.96 27.47 -7.81
C ALA A 75 -10.22 25.99 -8.10
N LEU A 76 -11.32 25.46 -7.59
CA LEU A 76 -11.67 24.04 -7.66
C LEU A 76 -12.69 23.76 -8.75
N PHE A 77 -12.45 22.70 -9.50
CA PHE A 77 -13.37 22.09 -10.46
C PHE A 77 -14.13 20.98 -9.71
N GLY A 78 -15.31 21.31 -9.21
CA GLY A 78 -16.10 20.44 -8.35
C GLY A 78 -17.04 19.50 -9.08
N ARG A 79 -17.73 18.66 -8.30
CA ARG A 79 -18.66 17.63 -8.81
C ARG A 79 -19.80 18.18 -9.65
N GLU A 80 -20.29 19.38 -9.35
CA GLU A 80 -21.32 20.03 -10.16
C GLU A 80 -20.87 20.18 -11.62
N TRP A 81 -19.66 20.68 -11.86
CA TRP A 81 -19.13 20.79 -13.22
C TRP A 81 -18.80 19.42 -13.80
N LEU A 82 -18.26 18.50 -13.00
CA LEU A 82 -17.96 17.12 -13.44
C LEU A 82 -19.19 16.34 -13.90
N SER A 83 -20.37 16.66 -13.36
CA SER A 83 -21.63 16.04 -13.80
C SER A 83 -21.99 16.42 -15.24
N LYS A 84 -21.45 17.53 -15.75
CA LYS A 84 -21.76 18.09 -17.08
C LYS A 84 -20.59 17.94 -18.05
N VAL A 85 -19.38 18.26 -17.61
CA VAL A 85 -18.17 18.18 -18.42
C VAL A 85 -17.61 16.77 -18.34
N LYS A 86 -17.65 16.05 -19.46
CA LYS A 86 -17.06 14.72 -19.54
C LYS A 86 -15.55 14.83 -19.70
N LEU A 87 -14.79 14.48 -18.66
CA LEU A 87 -13.34 14.36 -18.75
C LEU A 87 -12.97 13.03 -19.39
N ASP A 88 -11.86 13.01 -20.12
CA ASP A 88 -11.22 11.76 -20.52
C ASP A 88 -10.49 11.21 -19.30
N TRP A 89 -11.17 10.35 -18.54
CA TRP A 89 -10.58 9.73 -17.36
C TRP A 89 -9.35 8.89 -17.68
N ALA A 90 -9.22 8.36 -18.91
CA ALA A 90 -8.04 7.60 -19.30
C ALA A 90 -6.81 8.51 -19.46
N GLU A 91 -7.01 9.74 -19.90
CA GLU A 91 -5.96 10.78 -19.96
C GLU A 91 -5.66 11.34 -18.56
N VAL A 92 -6.68 11.58 -17.73
CA VAL A 92 -6.52 12.11 -16.36
C VAL A 92 -5.82 11.11 -15.44
N PHE A 93 -6.17 9.82 -15.55
CA PHE A 93 -5.54 8.74 -14.78
C PHE A 93 -4.37 8.10 -15.53
N GLN A 94 -3.80 8.78 -16.53
CA GLN A 94 -2.66 8.27 -17.26
C GLN A 94 -1.41 8.35 -16.38
N THR A 95 -1.08 7.25 -15.72
CA THR A 95 0.27 7.00 -15.24
C THR A 95 1.10 6.55 -16.43
N GLU A 96 2.10 7.34 -16.86
CA GLU A 96 3.12 6.85 -17.78
C GLU A 96 3.91 5.73 -17.10
N THR A 97 3.46 4.49 -17.27
CA THR A 97 4.20 3.31 -16.83
C THR A 97 5.31 3.05 -17.84
N GLN A 98 6.37 3.85 -17.82
CA GLN A 98 7.62 3.47 -18.45
C GLN A 98 8.25 2.38 -17.59
N ALA A 99 7.96 1.11 -17.92
CA ALA A 99 8.82 0.01 -17.50
C ALA A 99 10.18 0.25 -18.15
N SER A 100 11.11 0.89 -17.44
CA SER A 100 12.46 1.08 -17.96
C SER A 100 13.15 -0.28 -17.93
N THR A 101 13.21 -0.93 -19.08
CA THR A 101 13.98 -2.18 -19.29
C THR A 101 15.41 -2.03 -18.76
N GLU A 102 15.97 -0.82 -18.84
CA GLU A 102 17.29 -0.46 -18.32
C GLU A 102 17.49 -0.77 -16.83
N ILE A 103 16.49 -0.58 -15.96
CA ILE A 103 16.61 -0.86 -14.52
C ILE A 103 16.61 -2.36 -14.25
N SER A 104 15.72 -3.09 -14.91
CA SER A 104 15.64 -4.55 -14.77
C SER A 104 16.92 -5.22 -15.26
N ASP A 105 17.51 -4.69 -16.34
CA ASP A 105 18.78 -5.17 -16.89
C ASP A 105 19.98 -4.85 -15.98
N LYS A 106 19.95 -3.71 -15.28
CA LYS A 106 21.00 -3.31 -14.33
C LYS A 106 20.91 -4.05 -13.00
N PHE A 107 19.71 -4.42 -12.54
CA PHE A 107 19.48 -5.10 -11.27
C PHE A 107 18.76 -6.45 -11.42
N PRO A 108 19.23 -7.35 -12.31
CA PRO A 108 18.49 -8.57 -12.65
C PRO A 108 18.28 -9.47 -11.45
N GLU A 109 19.19 -9.43 -10.47
CA GLU A 109 19.07 -10.19 -9.22
C GLU A 109 17.78 -9.88 -8.46
N VAL A 110 17.29 -8.64 -8.44
CA VAL A 110 16.08 -8.26 -7.68
C VAL A 110 14.81 -8.77 -8.38
N PHE A 111 14.83 -8.85 -9.71
CA PHE A 111 13.68 -9.19 -10.56
C PHE A 111 13.63 -10.67 -10.98
N ARG A 112 14.55 -11.51 -10.51
CA ARG A 112 14.53 -12.95 -10.82
C ARG A 112 13.23 -13.61 -10.33
N ASP A 113 12.75 -14.60 -11.10
CA ASP A 113 11.54 -15.36 -10.77
C ASP A 113 11.74 -16.41 -9.66
N ASN A 114 12.57 -16.11 -8.66
CA ASN A 114 12.75 -16.93 -7.48
C ASN A 114 12.37 -16.17 -6.21
N LEU A 115 12.08 -16.90 -5.14
CA LEU A 115 11.78 -16.28 -3.85
C LEU A 115 13.07 -15.93 -3.11
N GLY A 116 13.24 -14.64 -2.78
CA GLY A 116 14.37 -14.12 -2.01
C GLY A 116 14.45 -14.67 -0.60
N THR A 117 15.55 -14.38 0.09
CA THR A 117 15.69 -14.62 1.54
C THR A 117 16.48 -13.45 2.09
N ILE A 118 15.84 -12.66 2.96
CA ILE A 118 16.41 -11.46 3.54
C ILE A 118 17.63 -11.85 4.38
N LYS A 119 18.80 -11.37 3.97
CA LYS A 119 20.07 -11.62 4.66
C LYS A 119 20.24 -10.64 5.82
N GLY A 120 20.86 -11.10 6.91
CA GLY A 120 21.21 -10.26 8.05
C GLY A 120 20.08 -10.01 9.06
N PHE A 121 18.86 -10.47 8.77
CA PHE A 121 17.70 -10.33 9.65
C PHE A 121 16.96 -11.66 9.80
N LYS A 122 16.40 -11.88 10.98
CA LYS A 122 15.47 -12.99 11.26
C LYS A 122 14.24 -12.45 11.98
N GLY A 123 13.09 -13.01 11.67
CA GLY A 123 11.85 -12.76 12.41
C GLY A 123 11.81 -13.62 13.67
N THR A 124 11.34 -13.01 14.75
CA THR A 124 11.17 -13.68 16.04
C THR A 124 9.76 -13.47 16.57
N VAL A 125 9.10 -14.55 16.96
CA VAL A 125 7.79 -14.55 17.61
C VAL A 125 7.99 -14.89 19.08
N VAL A 126 7.76 -13.90 19.95
CA VAL A 126 7.89 -14.06 21.40
C VAL A 126 6.52 -14.40 21.98
N LEU A 127 6.49 -15.37 22.90
CA LEU A 127 5.28 -15.71 23.64
C LEU A 127 5.27 -15.04 25.01
N LYS A 128 4.06 -14.79 25.54
CA LYS A 128 3.85 -14.37 26.93
C LYS A 128 4.36 -15.47 27.88
N GLU A 129 4.80 -15.05 29.05
CA GLU A 129 5.25 -15.97 30.09
C GLU A 129 4.14 -16.98 30.45
N GLY A 130 4.51 -18.26 30.61
CA GLY A 130 3.58 -19.34 30.94
C GLY A 130 2.73 -19.87 29.78
N ALA A 131 2.92 -19.38 28.54
CA ALA A 131 2.19 -19.86 27.37
C ALA A 131 2.34 -21.37 27.16
N GLN A 132 1.20 -22.06 27.02
CA GLN A 132 1.14 -23.52 26.82
C GLN A 132 0.89 -23.87 25.35
N PRO A 133 1.52 -24.93 24.82
CA PRO A 133 1.31 -25.36 23.44
C PRO A 133 -0.14 -25.71 23.11
N ILE A 134 -0.60 -25.25 21.96
CA ILE A 134 -1.92 -25.59 21.40
C ILE A 134 -1.73 -26.38 20.11
N PHE A 135 -2.26 -27.60 20.09
CA PHE A 135 -2.31 -28.46 18.91
C PHE A 135 -3.75 -28.60 18.42
N CYS A 136 -4.02 -28.05 17.24
CA CYS A 136 -5.30 -28.20 16.54
C CYS A 136 -5.18 -29.23 15.42
N LYS A 137 -6.26 -29.98 15.18
CA LYS A 137 -6.33 -30.91 14.03
C LYS A 137 -6.52 -30.15 12.71
N ALA A 138 -6.11 -30.77 11.61
CA ALA A 138 -6.34 -30.25 10.26
C ALA A 138 -7.84 -30.09 9.98
N ARG A 139 -8.20 -28.98 9.33
CA ARG A 139 -9.55 -28.77 8.83
C ARG A 139 -9.75 -29.56 7.52
N PRO A 140 -10.96 -30.06 7.25
CA PRO A 140 -11.29 -30.63 5.94
C PRO A 140 -11.03 -29.61 4.83
N VAL A 141 -10.31 -30.05 3.79
CA VAL A 141 -10.06 -29.25 2.59
C VAL A 141 -11.18 -29.56 1.58
N PRO A 142 -11.89 -28.55 1.05
CA PRO A 142 -12.89 -28.76 0.00
C PRO A 142 -12.29 -29.49 -1.20
N LEU A 143 -13.02 -30.47 -1.73
CA LEU A 143 -12.53 -31.34 -2.82
C LEU A 143 -12.06 -30.53 -4.03
N ALA A 144 -12.80 -29.48 -4.41
CA ALA A 144 -12.46 -28.58 -5.51
C ALA A 144 -11.11 -27.86 -5.34
N MET A 145 -10.67 -27.63 -4.10
CA MET A 145 -9.45 -26.91 -3.78
C MET A 145 -8.27 -27.82 -3.46
N LYS A 146 -8.50 -29.13 -3.29
CA LYS A 146 -7.48 -30.07 -2.82
C LYS A 146 -6.22 -30.05 -3.68
N ASN A 147 -6.36 -30.15 -5.00
CA ASN A 147 -5.23 -30.11 -5.92
C ASN A 147 -4.48 -28.77 -5.90
N ALA A 148 -5.19 -27.65 -5.70
CA ALA A 148 -4.56 -26.33 -5.60
C ALA A 148 -3.74 -26.21 -4.30
N VAL A 149 -4.26 -26.71 -3.19
CA VAL A 149 -3.57 -26.73 -1.89
C VAL A 149 -2.33 -27.62 -1.94
N GLU A 150 -2.43 -28.82 -2.49
CA GLU A 150 -1.28 -29.74 -2.59
C GLU A 150 -0.18 -29.19 -3.48
N ARG A 151 -0.54 -28.57 -4.62
CA ARG A 151 0.42 -27.86 -5.49
C ARG A 151 1.13 -26.73 -4.73
N GLU A 152 0.38 -25.90 -4.02
CA GLU A 152 0.97 -24.78 -3.28
C GLU A 152 1.87 -25.25 -2.13
N LEU A 153 1.46 -26.28 -1.37
CA LEU A 153 2.34 -26.91 -0.36
C LEU A 153 3.64 -27.41 -0.97
N SER A 154 3.57 -28.08 -2.13
CA SER A 154 4.76 -28.54 -2.84
C SER A 154 5.66 -27.38 -3.28
N THR A 155 5.08 -26.29 -3.79
CA THR A 155 5.81 -25.08 -4.18
C THR A 155 6.52 -24.43 -2.98
N LEU A 156 5.81 -24.27 -1.87
CA LEU A 156 6.38 -23.71 -0.63
C LEU A 156 7.51 -24.59 -0.07
N GLU A 157 7.36 -25.92 -0.12
CA GLU A 157 8.38 -26.86 0.31
C GLU A 157 9.63 -26.81 -0.59
N LYS A 158 9.44 -26.80 -1.93
CA LYS A 158 10.54 -26.64 -2.90
C LYS A 158 11.29 -25.32 -2.74
N ASN A 159 10.58 -24.24 -2.43
CA ASN A 159 11.16 -22.92 -2.17
C ASN A 159 11.79 -22.80 -0.76
N GLY A 160 11.75 -23.86 0.04
CA GLY A 160 12.30 -23.88 1.40
C GLY A 160 11.57 -22.96 2.38
N VAL A 161 10.31 -22.60 2.08
CA VAL A 161 9.44 -21.79 2.95
C VAL A 161 8.90 -22.64 4.09
N ILE A 162 8.56 -23.89 3.79
CA ILE A 162 8.08 -24.88 4.75
C ILE A 162 8.86 -26.20 4.64
N TYR A 163 8.79 -27.03 5.67
CA TYR A 163 9.33 -28.40 5.64
C TYR A 163 8.50 -29.33 6.52
N LYS A 164 8.46 -30.62 6.17
CA LYS A 164 7.72 -31.63 6.94
C LYS A 164 8.37 -31.92 8.29
N VAL A 165 7.52 -32.14 9.30
CA VAL A 165 7.92 -32.59 10.63
C VAL A 165 7.02 -33.74 11.09
N LYS A 166 7.55 -34.64 11.93
CA LYS A 166 6.78 -35.78 12.48
C LYS A 166 6.00 -35.41 13.74
N HIS A 167 6.58 -34.53 14.56
CA HIS A 167 6.05 -34.17 15.87
C HIS A 167 6.12 -32.65 16.05
N SER A 168 5.12 -32.09 16.70
CA SER A 168 5.09 -30.68 17.09
C SER A 168 4.19 -30.50 18.31
N ALA A 169 4.61 -29.66 19.24
CA ALA A 169 3.78 -29.27 20.39
C ALA A 169 2.73 -28.22 19.99
N TRP A 170 3.12 -27.30 19.12
CA TRP A 170 2.23 -26.31 18.51
C TRP A 170 1.76 -26.81 17.14
N ALA A 171 0.48 -26.69 16.84
CA ALA A 171 0.01 -26.94 15.49
C ALA A 171 -1.28 -26.16 15.17
N THR A 172 -1.23 -25.39 14.10
CA THR A 172 -2.28 -24.46 13.69
C THR A 172 -3.02 -25.00 12.46
N PRO A 173 -4.36 -24.98 12.40
CA PRO A 173 -5.06 -25.47 11.22
C PRO A 173 -4.84 -24.54 10.04
N LEU A 174 -4.63 -25.13 8.86
CA LEU A 174 -4.48 -24.39 7.62
C LEU A 174 -5.79 -23.71 7.21
N VAL A 175 -5.66 -22.49 6.70
CA VAL A 175 -6.70 -21.68 6.07
C VAL A 175 -6.30 -21.47 4.62
N ILE A 176 -7.27 -21.66 3.73
CA ILE A 176 -7.08 -21.57 2.29
C ILE A 176 -7.76 -20.29 1.82
N VAL A 177 -7.00 -19.39 1.22
CA VAL A 177 -7.50 -18.13 0.67
C VAL A 177 -7.36 -18.18 -0.86
N PRO A 178 -8.46 -18.29 -1.63
CA PRO A 178 -8.40 -18.22 -3.09
C PRO A 178 -7.81 -16.88 -3.54
N LYS A 179 -6.91 -16.89 -4.54
CA LYS A 179 -6.51 -15.66 -5.22
C LYS A 179 -7.57 -15.26 -6.26
N ARG A 180 -7.50 -14.01 -6.73
CA ARG A 180 -8.42 -13.45 -7.73
C ARG A 180 -8.43 -14.23 -9.06
N ASP A 181 -7.34 -14.92 -9.37
CA ASP A 181 -7.21 -15.75 -10.58
C ASP A 181 -8.07 -17.04 -10.55
N GLY A 182 -8.66 -17.38 -9.40
CA GLY A 182 -9.52 -18.56 -9.22
C GLY A 182 -8.82 -19.92 -9.28
N ASN A 183 -7.53 -19.98 -9.62
CA ASN A 183 -6.78 -21.23 -9.81
C ASN A 183 -5.66 -21.40 -8.77
N THR A 184 -5.14 -20.31 -8.20
CA THR A 184 -4.12 -20.36 -7.16
C THR A 184 -4.69 -20.02 -5.79
N VAL A 185 -4.02 -20.51 -4.75
CA VAL A 185 -4.41 -20.32 -3.36
C VAL A 185 -3.25 -19.72 -2.58
N ARG A 186 -3.57 -18.95 -1.56
CA ARG A 186 -2.64 -18.56 -0.50
C ARG A 186 -2.94 -19.42 0.72
N LEU A 187 -1.89 -20.03 1.28
CA LEU A 187 -1.98 -20.88 2.46
C LEU A 187 -1.56 -20.10 3.70
N CYS A 188 -2.47 -19.98 4.66
CA CYS A 188 -2.24 -19.28 5.93
C CYS A 188 -2.53 -20.22 7.10
N GLY A 189 -1.94 -19.96 8.28
CA GLY A 189 -2.38 -20.61 9.52
C GLY A 189 -3.49 -19.78 10.19
N ASP A 190 -4.50 -20.42 10.79
CA ASP A 190 -5.45 -19.73 11.68
C ASP A 190 -4.82 -19.44 13.05
N TYR A 191 -3.79 -18.59 13.08
CA TYR A 191 -3.03 -18.32 14.30
C TYR A 191 -3.84 -17.60 15.38
N ARG A 192 -5.05 -17.12 15.08
CA ARG A 192 -5.99 -16.52 16.03
C ARG A 192 -6.41 -17.48 17.15
N ILE A 193 -6.41 -18.79 16.88
CA ILE A 193 -6.83 -19.79 17.87
C ILE A 193 -5.65 -20.54 18.52
N THR A 194 -4.42 -20.22 18.13
CA THR A 194 -3.20 -20.88 18.62
C THR A 194 -2.20 -19.86 19.14
N VAL A 195 -1.36 -19.32 18.26
CA VAL A 195 -0.16 -18.55 18.61
C VAL A 195 -0.51 -17.11 18.98
N ASN A 196 -1.34 -16.42 18.20
CA ASN A 196 -1.59 -14.98 18.38
C ASN A 196 -2.13 -14.58 19.77
N PRO A 197 -3.07 -15.31 20.42
CA PRO A 197 -3.58 -14.93 21.75
C PRO A 197 -2.49 -14.89 22.83
N VAL A 198 -1.48 -15.73 22.67
CA VAL A 198 -0.37 -15.92 23.62
C VAL A 198 0.94 -15.30 23.14
N THR A 199 0.97 -14.66 21.97
CA THR A 199 2.10 -13.88 21.49
C THR A 199 2.23 -12.60 22.32
N GLN A 200 3.45 -12.27 22.71
CA GLN A 200 3.81 -10.92 23.16
C GLN A 200 3.93 -10.05 21.90
N VAL A 201 2.90 -9.24 21.65
CA VAL A 201 2.78 -8.48 20.42
C VAL A 201 3.90 -7.45 20.34
N GLU A 202 4.73 -7.55 19.31
CA GLU A 202 5.70 -6.51 18.99
C GLU A 202 4.97 -5.26 18.48
N HIS A 203 5.26 -4.13 19.13
CA HIS A 203 4.75 -2.83 18.75
C HIS A 203 5.86 -2.05 18.06
N TYR A 204 5.82 -2.03 16.72
CA TYR A 204 6.64 -1.15 15.91
C TYR A 204 5.72 -0.13 15.22
N PRO A 205 6.07 1.17 15.22
CA PRO A 205 5.23 2.20 14.60
C PRO A 205 5.14 1.95 13.10
N LEU A 206 3.94 1.62 12.62
CA LEU A 206 3.64 1.66 11.19
C LEU A 206 3.40 3.13 10.83
N PRO A 207 3.94 3.62 9.70
CA PRO A 207 3.76 5.01 9.31
C PRO A 207 2.27 5.28 9.06
N HIS A 208 1.77 6.39 9.60
CA HIS A 208 0.43 6.85 9.29
C HIS A 208 0.41 7.41 7.86
N PRO A 209 -0.77 7.49 7.21
CA PRO A 209 -0.89 8.11 5.90
C PRO A 209 -0.26 9.51 5.83
N GLU A 210 -0.40 10.30 6.90
CA GLU A 210 0.23 11.63 7.01
C GLU A 210 1.75 11.58 6.98
N ASP A 211 2.37 10.59 7.64
CA ASP A 211 3.83 10.39 7.60
C ASP A 211 4.30 10.01 6.19
N ILE A 212 3.52 9.16 5.51
CA ILE A 212 3.76 8.78 4.12
C ILE A 212 3.69 10.02 3.23
N TYR A 213 2.63 10.83 3.35
CA TYR A 213 2.49 12.06 2.58
C TYR A 213 3.61 13.06 2.88
N ALA A 214 3.98 13.25 4.14
CA ALA A 214 5.06 14.15 4.53
C ALA A 214 6.42 13.73 3.96
N SER A 215 6.73 12.42 3.97
CA SER A 215 7.95 11.88 3.38
C SER A 215 8.00 12.08 1.86
N LEU A 216 6.84 12.05 1.21
CA LEU A 216 6.68 12.18 -0.24
C LEU A 216 6.43 13.62 -0.71
N ALA A 217 6.07 14.55 0.17
CA ALA A 217 5.53 15.89 -0.16
C ALA A 217 6.45 16.76 -1.01
N SER A 218 7.76 16.54 -0.95
CA SER A 218 8.73 17.29 -1.75
C SER A 218 8.95 16.73 -3.15
N GLY A 219 8.37 15.56 -3.47
CA GLY A 219 8.51 14.89 -4.75
C GLY A 219 7.51 15.36 -5.80
N LYS A 220 7.92 15.28 -7.06
CA LYS A 220 7.06 15.42 -8.25
C LYS A 220 6.97 14.12 -9.05
N VAL A 221 7.98 13.25 -8.90
CA VAL A 221 8.06 11.93 -9.52
C VAL A 221 8.02 10.90 -8.41
N PHE A 222 7.18 9.89 -8.58
CA PHE A 222 6.99 8.82 -7.61
C PHE A 222 7.26 7.47 -8.26
N THR A 223 7.78 6.53 -7.47
CA THR A 223 7.99 5.14 -7.87
C THR A 223 7.57 4.24 -6.72
N VAL A 224 6.88 3.16 -7.05
CA VAL A 224 6.47 2.14 -6.09
C VAL A 224 7.12 0.83 -6.53
N LEU A 225 7.84 0.18 -5.62
CA LEU A 225 8.36 -1.17 -5.82
C LEU A 225 7.57 -2.12 -4.92
N ASP A 226 6.91 -3.10 -5.54
CA ASP A 226 6.10 -4.11 -4.84
C ASP A 226 6.96 -5.35 -4.51
N LEU A 227 7.05 -5.73 -3.24
CA LEU A 227 7.88 -6.84 -2.78
C LEU A 227 7.22 -8.20 -3.04
N LYS A 228 7.94 -9.08 -3.73
CA LYS A 228 7.44 -10.42 -4.07
C LYS A 228 7.24 -11.30 -2.85
N GLN A 229 5.99 -11.57 -2.48
CA GLN A 229 5.65 -12.40 -1.31
C GLN A 229 6.41 -11.97 -0.03
N ALA A 230 6.41 -10.66 0.25
CA ALA A 230 7.23 -9.97 1.25
C ALA A 230 7.57 -10.79 2.52
N TYR A 231 6.58 -11.18 3.33
CA TYR A 231 6.82 -11.93 4.58
C TYR A 231 7.54 -13.27 4.37
N LEU A 232 7.26 -13.97 3.27
CA LEU A 232 7.91 -15.23 2.95
C LEU A 232 9.37 -15.05 2.50
N GLN A 233 9.91 -13.83 2.46
CA GLN A 233 11.33 -13.59 2.29
C GLN A 233 12.07 -13.51 3.64
N LEU A 234 11.37 -13.26 4.76
CA LEU A 234 12.00 -13.15 6.08
C LEU A 234 12.13 -14.53 6.75
N GLU A 235 13.37 -14.98 6.97
CA GLU A 235 13.65 -16.22 7.69
C GLU A 235 13.31 -16.08 9.19
N LEU A 236 12.80 -17.15 9.80
CA LEU A 236 12.50 -17.21 11.23
C LEU A 236 13.67 -17.83 12.00
N ASP A 237 13.88 -17.39 13.24
CA ASP A 237 14.73 -18.14 14.17
C ASP A 237 14.11 -19.52 14.51
N MET A 238 14.96 -20.47 14.94
CA MET A 238 14.54 -21.86 15.16
C MET A 238 13.41 -22.01 16.18
N ARG A 239 13.38 -21.18 17.24
CA ARG A 239 12.34 -21.26 18.28
C ARG A 239 11.01 -20.80 17.70
N SER A 240 11.03 -19.70 16.95
CA SER A 240 9.84 -19.19 16.26
C SER A 240 9.30 -20.20 15.24
N GLN A 241 10.15 -20.93 14.53
CA GLN A 241 9.71 -21.98 13.62
C GLN A 241 8.89 -23.06 14.34
N GLU A 242 9.28 -23.48 15.55
CA GLU A 242 8.55 -24.51 16.31
C GLU A 242 7.10 -24.10 16.63
N LEU A 243 6.87 -22.82 16.90
CA LEU A 243 5.54 -22.25 17.17
C LEU A 243 4.65 -22.26 15.92
N LEU A 244 5.26 -22.16 14.75
CA LEU A 244 4.61 -21.87 13.47
C LEU A 244 4.45 -23.14 12.62
N THR A 245 4.10 -24.24 13.27
CA THR A 245 3.72 -25.48 12.58
C THR A 245 2.25 -25.43 12.19
N VAL A 246 1.93 -25.84 10.96
CA VAL A 246 0.55 -25.98 10.46
C VAL A 246 0.17 -27.43 10.23
N THR A 247 -1.08 -27.76 10.53
CA THR A 247 -1.68 -29.06 10.24
C THR A 247 -2.40 -29.05 8.90
N THR A 248 -2.13 -30.05 8.07
CA THR A 248 -2.74 -30.24 6.76
C THR A 248 -3.25 -31.67 6.61
N HIS A 249 -4.03 -31.95 5.57
CA HIS A 249 -4.42 -33.33 5.23
C HIS A 249 -3.23 -34.20 4.75
N LEU A 250 -2.07 -33.60 4.47
CA LEU A 250 -0.82 -34.29 4.13
C LEU A 250 0.14 -34.45 5.32
N GLY A 251 -0.27 -34.02 6.53
CA GLY A 251 0.56 -34.05 7.74
C GLY A 251 0.98 -32.66 8.23
N LEU A 252 2.05 -32.62 9.03
CA LEU A 252 2.54 -31.40 9.67
C LEU A 252 3.63 -30.74 8.82
N TYR A 253 3.49 -29.43 8.63
CA TYR A 253 4.50 -28.61 7.97
C TYR A 253 4.90 -27.47 8.90
N ARG A 254 6.20 -27.24 9.01
CA ARG A 254 6.76 -26.15 9.81
C ARG A 254 7.25 -25.03 8.90
N PHE A 255 6.88 -23.80 9.23
CA PHE A 255 7.38 -22.63 8.51
C PHE A 255 8.83 -22.34 8.90
N ARG A 256 9.70 -22.22 7.88
CA ARG A 256 11.06 -21.68 8.01
C ARG A 256 11.09 -20.15 7.88
N ARG A 257 10.08 -19.59 7.22
CA ARG A 257 9.96 -18.15 6.92
C ARG A 257 8.65 -17.60 7.43
N MET A 258 8.58 -16.30 7.69
CA MET A 258 7.45 -15.66 8.37
C MET A 258 6.12 -15.91 7.62
N PRO A 259 5.18 -16.69 8.18
CA PRO A 259 3.90 -16.95 7.55
C PRO A 259 2.97 -15.74 7.67
N TYR A 260 2.01 -15.65 6.76
CA TYR A 260 0.88 -14.74 6.90
C TYR A 260 -0.01 -15.13 8.10
N GLY A 261 -0.63 -14.12 8.73
CA GLY A 261 -1.61 -14.30 9.80
C GLY A 261 -1.05 -14.20 11.22
N ILE A 262 0.27 -14.07 11.39
CA ILE A 262 0.87 -13.76 12.69
C ILE A 262 0.68 -12.29 13.03
N VAL A 263 0.21 -12.02 14.25
CA VAL A 263 -0.14 -10.67 14.71
C VAL A 263 1.04 -9.70 14.67
N SER A 264 2.25 -10.17 14.95
CA SER A 264 3.47 -9.34 14.94
C SER A 264 4.20 -9.30 13.60
N ALA A 265 3.76 -10.08 12.60
CA ALA A 265 4.46 -10.12 11.30
C ALA A 265 4.58 -8.74 10.62
N PRO A 266 3.54 -7.88 10.58
CA PRO A 266 3.67 -6.55 9.98
C PRO A 266 4.70 -5.67 10.68
N ALA A 267 4.67 -5.65 12.02
CA ALA A 267 5.59 -4.84 12.83
C ALA A 267 7.05 -5.29 12.67
N ILE A 268 7.30 -6.61 12.74
CA ILE A 268 8.62 -7.21 12.52
C ILE A 268 9.13 -6.85 11.12
N PHE A 269 8.30 -7.03 10.10
CA PHE A 269 8.70 -6.81 8.71
C PHE A 269 8.97 -5.33 8.43
N GLN A 270 8.12 -4.43 8.92
CA GLN A 270 8.32 -2.99 8.81
C GLN A 270 9.65 -2.56 9.45
N SER A 271 9.92 -3.02 10.68
CA SER A 271 11.18 -2.74 11.39
C SER A 271 12.42 -3.18 10.60
N VAL A 272 12.35 -4.36 9.95
CA VAL A 272 13.43 -4.86 9.09
C VAL A 272 13.61 -3.98 7.85
N MET A 273 12.51 -3.65 7.15
CA MET A 273 12.58 -2.84 5.94
C MET A 273 13.06 -1.41 6.21
N ASP A 274 12.60 -0.79 7.29
CA ASP A 274 13.07 0.55 7.70
C ASP A 274 14.57 0.57 7.99
N ARG A 275 15.11 -0.47 8.64
CA ARG A 275 16.55 -0.62 8.87
C ARG A 275 17.34 -0.81 7.58
N ILE A 276 16.79 -1.56 6.61
CA ILE A 276 17.44 -1.82 5.32
C ILE A 276 17.48 -0.56 4.45
N LEU A 277 16.41 0.22 4.46
CA LEU A 277 16.24 1.44 3.66
C LEU A 277 16.70 2.71 4.39
N HIS A 278 17.14 2.59 5.63
CA HIS A 278 17.59 3.71 6.44
C HIS A 278 18.65 4.55 5.73
N GLY A 279 18.46 5.88 5.78
CA GLY A 279 19.39 6.85 5.21
C GLY A 279 19.17 7.17 3.73
N ILE A 280 18.09 6.68 3.11
CA ILE A 280 17.70 7.05 1.74
C ILE A 280 16.56 8.10 1.83
N PRO A 281 16.81 9.39 1.51
CA PRO A 281 15.80 10.44 1.61
C PRO A 281 14.63 10.23 0.63
N GLY A 282 13.41 10.56 1.07
CA GLY A 282 12.20 10.44 0.26
C GLY A 282 11.85 9.00 -0.13
N THR A 283 12.35 8.03 0.64
CA THR A 283 11.98 6.63 0.57
C THR A 283 11.27 6.23 1.86
N MET A 284 10.18 5.48 1.73
CA MET A 284 9.46 4.89 2.84
C MET A 284 8.97 3.51 2.45
N CYS A 285 9.02 2.56 3.37
CA CYS A 285 8.34 1.29 3.20
C CYS A 285 7.00 1.34 3.90
N TYR A 286 5.97 0.78 3.30
CA TYR A 286 4.72 0.46 3.97
C TYR A 286 4.43 -1.02 3.73
N ILE A 287 4.79 -1.86 4.70
CA ILE A 287 4.66 -3.31 4.63
C ILE A 287 5.36 -3.88 3.37
N ASP A 288 4.61 -4.16 2.31
CA ASP A 288 5.05 -4.78 1.05
C ASP A 288 5.38 -3.76 -0.05
N ASP A 289 4.98 -2.49 0.11
CA ASP A 289 5.25 -1.43 -0.85
C ASP A 289 6.45 -0.58 -0.42
N VAL A 290 7.42 -0.39 -1.32
CA VAL A 290 8.49 0.59 -1.15
C VAL A 290 8.17 1.82 -2.00
N LEU A 291 7.83 2.90 -1.33
CA LEU A 291 7.49 4.20 -1.91
C LEU A 291 8.75 5.06 -2.03
N ILE A 292 8.96 5.62 -3.21
CA ILE A 292 10.12 6.44 -3.53
C ILE A 292 9.62 7.72 -4.19
N SER A 293 10.13 8.87 -3.76
CA SER A 293 9.84 10.17 -4.36
C SER A 293 11.13 10.86 -4.83
N GLY A 294 11.02 11.76 -5.80
CA GLY A 294 12.09 12.67 -6.21
C GLY A 294 11.51 13.97 -6.78
N LYS A 295 12.24 15.08 -6.67
CA LYS A 295 11.81 16.39 -7.19
C LYS A 295 11.73 16.43 -8.71
N ASP A 296 12.53 15.57 -9.35
CA ASP A 296 12.58 15.34 -10.79
C ASP A 296 12.92 13.87 -11.08
N LYS A 297 12.94 13.51 -12.38
CA LYS A 297 13.19 12.14 -12.83
C LYS A 297 14.60 11.66 -12.47
N GLN A 298 15.61 12.54 -12.51
CA GLN A 298 17.00 12.17 -12.24
C GLN A 298 17.20 11.83 -10.76
N GLU A 299 16.67 12.65 -9.85
CA GLU A 299 16.72 12.40 -8.42
C GLU A 299 15.96 11.13 -8.05
N CYS A 300 14.75 10.94 -8.60
CA CYS A 300 13.96 9.73 -8.36
C CYS A 300 14.71 8.47 -8.84
N SER A 301 15.24 8.48 -10.06
CA SER A 301 16.02 7.36 -10.59
C SER A 301 17.24 7.04 -9.72
N LYS A 302 17.98 8.05 -9.25
CA LYS A 302 19.12 7.83 -8.34
C LYS A 302 18.70 7.17 -7.02
N ARG A 303 17.56 7.56 -6.45
CA ARG A 303 17.02 6.95 -5.22
C ARG A 303 16.55 5.52 -5.48
N VAL A 304 15.90 5.26 -6.62
CA VAL A 304 15.53 3.90 -7.05
C VAL A 304 16.77 3.01 -7.13
N GLU A 305 17.86 3.47 -7.74
CA GLU A 305 19.11 2.70 -7.78
C GLU A 305 19.66 2.40 -6.39
N GLN A 306 19.69 3.38 -5.48
CA GLN A 306 20.13 3.17 -4.10
C GLN A 306 19.28 2.13 -3.35
N VAL A 307 17.95 2.18 -3.54
CA VAL A 307 17.03 1.19 -2.98
C VAL A 307 17.33 -0.19 -3.56
N LEU A 308 17.41 -0.32 -4.89
CA LEU A 308 17.69 -1.60 -5.55
C LEU A 308 19.04 -2.19 -5.12
N GLU A 309 20.09 -1.37 -4.95
CA GLU A 309 21.37 -1.81 -4.38
C GLU A 309 21.22 -2.39 -2.97
N ARG A 310 20.39 -1.78 -2.11
CA ARG A 310 20.08 -2.33 -0.78
C ARG A 310 19.32 -3.64 -0.87
N LEU A 311 18.37 -3.75 -1.80
CA LEU A 311 17.61 -4.99 -2.02
C LEU A 311 18.51 -6.11 -2.53
N VAL A 312 19.43 -5.84 -3.47
CA VAL A 312 20.45 -6.80 -3.93
C VAL A 312 21.30 -7.28 -2.77
N LYS A 313 21.84 -6.34 -1.97
CA LYS A 313 22.71 -6.65 -0.83
C LYS A 313 22.04 -7.61 0.17
N HIS A 314 20.75 -7.39 0.44
CA HIS A 314 19.98 -8.21 1.38
C HIS A 314 19.22 -9.35 0.71
N ASN A 315 19.36 -9.55 -0.60
CA ASN A 315 18.68 -10.59 -1.39
C ASN A 315 17.14 -10.53 -1.26
N ILE A 316 16.60 -9.32 -1.30
CA ILE A 316 15.16 -9.05 -1.41
C ILE A 316 14.76 -9.05 -2.89
N LYS A 317 13.59 -9.61 -3.19
CA LYS A 317 13.00 -9.66 -4.54
C LYS A 317 11.76 -8.80 -4.65
N VAL A 318 11.55 -8.24 -5.84
CA VAL A 318 10.36 -7.45 -6.21
C VAL A 318 9.60 -8.17 -7.32
N ASN A 319 8.36 -7.76 -7.57
CA ASN A 319 7.55 -8.25 -8.69
C ASN A 319 7.91 -7.62 -10.03
#